data_AF-A0AAW1V486-F1
#
_entry.id   AF-A0AAW1V486-F1
#
_cell.length_a   1.000
_cell.length_b   1.000
_cell.length_c   1.000
_cell.angle_alpha   90.00
_cell.angle_beta   90.00
_cell.angle_gamma   90.00
#
_symmetry.space_group_name_H-M   'P 1'
#
loop_
_entity.id
_entity.type
_entity.pdbx_description
1 polymer ?
#
loop_
_entity_poly.entity_id
_entity_poly.type
_entity_poly.pdbx_seq_one_letter_code
_entity_poly.pdbx_strand_id
1 'polypeptide(L)'
;MKKMYDTNFNLGPINVDLIEPNLYLGGLAAAKDVGTLSKLKITHILTIDCCPLPRQILELKELNIKFVQLSDQPKEDILSSFDDTYLFIEDGIQKGNVLVHCYFGVSRSATLVIAYIMKKYSLNYVDAFQKVKLKRSIVYPNHGFVSQLHLYKEMGYTTDKNNMKYKIFRLNMAADRFKKIKILPQNFHDCIKPDPGLTQSQPECNVYRCKKCRRIVAAESNLLTHKDKNEICKKTYFIEPLQWMNIAQTDQGKLYCPKCQNKLGSFSWVMGCQCPCGVQIAPAFYLKPSKIDFTNVVQNVEVTF
;
A
#
# COMPACT_ATOMS: atom_id res chain seq x y z
N MET A 1 -29.52 37.35 -23.49
CA MET A 1 -28.07 37.12 -23.27
C MET A 1 -27.80 35.62 -23.21
N LYS A 2 -27.40 35.06 -24.36
CA LYS A 2 -27.04 33.64 -24.55
C LYS A 2 -25.57 33.65 -24.96
N LYS A 3 -24.69 33.07 -24.14
CA LYS A 3 -23.44 32.36 -24.52
C LYS A 3 -22.54 32.17 -23.29
N MET A 4 -21.75 31.10 -23.38
CA MET A 4 -20.57 30.73 -22.56
C MET A 4 -20.83 29.87 -21.33
N TYR A 5 -21.13 28.58 -21.56
CA TYR A 5 -20.39 27.46 -20.94
C TYR A 5 -20.50 26.25 -21.88
N ASP A 6 -19.91 26.37 -23.07
CA ASP A 6 -19.60 25.20 -23.89
C ASP A 6 -18.22 24.70 -23.45
N THR A 7 -18.19 23.89 -22.38
CA THR A 7 -16.95 23.26 -21.89
C THR A 7 -16.62 22.02 -22.71
N ASN A 8 -16.50 22.18 -24.02
CA ASN A 8 -15.81 21.23 -24.87
C ASN A 8 -14.29 21.41 -24.64
N PHE A 9 -13.80 20.98 -23.48
CA PHE A 9 -12.38 20.67 -23.34
C PHE A 9 -12.10 19.53 -24.33
N ASN A 10 -11.39 19.86 -25.41
CA ASN A 10 -11.01 18.89 -26.43
C ASN A 10 -10.01 17.92 -25.79
N LEU A 11 -10.52 16.83 -25.21
CA LEU A 11 -9.77 15.80 -24.45
C LEU A 11 -8.89 14.92 -25.35
N GLY A 12 -8.74 15.29 -26.62
CA GLY A 12 -8.12 14.46 -27.65
C GLY A 12 -9.05 13.34 -28.15
N PRO A 13 -8.56 12.45 -29.02
CA PRO A 13 -9.34 11.35 -29.55
C PRO A 13 -9.79 10.38 -28.44
N ILE A 14 -10.99 9.82 -28.61
CA ILE A 14 -11.51 8.76 -27.74
C ILE A 14 -10.65 7.51 -27.94
N ASN A 15 -9.81 7.22 -26.94
CA ASN A 15 -8.87 6.09 -26.98
C ASN A 15 -9.22 5.05 -25.91
N VAL A 16 -9.64 3.87 -26.34
CA VAL A 16 -9.93 2.70 -25.51
C VAL A 16 -9.60 1.43 -26.30
N ASP A 17 -8.88 0.51 -25.67
CA ASP A 17 -8.46 -0.74 -26.30
C ASP A 17 -8.93 -1.93 -25.47
N LEU A 18 -9.33 -3.00 -26.17
CA LEU A 18 -9.61 -4.30 -25.56
C LEU A 18 -8.29 -4.99 -25.21
N ILE A 19 -8.05 -5.21 -23.93
CA ILE A 19 -6.83 -5.86 -23.44
C ILE A 19 -7.01 -7.37 -23.37
N GLU A 20 -8.10 -7.80 -22.75
CA GLU A 20 -8.53 -9.20 -22.65
C GLU A 20 -10.06 -9.26 -22.81
N PRO A 21 -10.67 -10.44 -23.03
CA PRO A 21 -12.12 -10.57 -23.00
C PRO A 21 -12.71 -9.82 -21.79
N ASN A 22 -13.69 -8.94 -22.09
CA ASN A 22 -14.41 -8.12 -21.12
C ASN A 22 -13.58 -7.06 -20.36
N LEU A 23 -12.29 -6.88 -20.67
CA LEU A 23 -11.40 -5.91 -20.01
C LEU A 23 -10.87 -4.88 -21.01
N TYR A 24 -11.23 -3.62 -20.78
CA TYR A 24 -10.84 -2.47 -21.58
C TYR A 24 -9.93 -1.52 -20.79
N LEU A 25 -8.98 -0.89 -21.49
CA LEU A 25 -8.08 0.13 -20.95
C LEU A 25 -8.20 1.40 -21.79
N GLY A 26 -8.48 2.53 -21.13
CA GLY A 26 -8.69 3.80 -21.84
C GLY A 26 -8.27 5.05 -21.06
N GLY A 27 -8.44 6.19 -21.71
CA GLY A 27 -8.30 7.53 -21.10
C GLY A 27 -9.65 8.13 -20.68
N LEU A 28 -9.59 9.34 -20.11
CA LEU A 28 -10.76 10.05 -19.59
C LEU A 28 -11.80 10.36 -20.68
N ALA A 29 -11.35 10.64 -21.91
CA ALA A 29 -12.25 10.87 -23.05
C ALA A 29 -13.20 9.69 -23.29
N ALA A 30 -12.70 8.46 -23.22
CA ALA A 30 -13.52 7.26 -23.38
C ALA A 30 -14.47 7.02 -22.21
N ALA A 31 -14.03 7.30 -20.98
CA ALA A 31 -14.85 7.13 -19.78
C ALA A 31 -15.97 8.17 -19.64
N LYS A 32 -15.89 9.30 -20.35
CA LYS A 32 -16.94 10.34 -20.40
C LYS A 32 -17.89 10.20 -21.59
N ASP A 33 -17.55 9.38 -22.57
CA ASP A 33 -18.33 9.28 -23.80
C ASP A 33 -19.40 8.17 -23.70
N VAL A 34 -20.64 8.56 -23.44
CA VAL A 34 -21.79 7.64 -23.29
C VAL A 34 -21.99 6.77 -24.53
N GLY A 35 -21.72 7.31 -25.73
CA GLY A 35 -21.81 6.56 -26.99
C GLY A 35 -20.83 5.38 -27.02
N THR A 36 -19.57 5.63 -26.65
CA THR A 36 -18.53 4.59 -26.54
C THR A 36 -18.85 3.59 -25.44
N LEU A 37 -19.25 4.04 -24.26
CA LEU A 37 -19.63 3.14 -23.15
C LEU A 37 -20.78 2.20 -23.56
N SER A 38 -21.81 2.73 -24.22
CA SER A 38 -22.95 1.94 -24.72
C SER A 38 -22.55 0.98 -25.84
N LYS A 39 -21.78 1.46 -26.84
CA LYS A 39 -21.27 0.64 -27.95
C LYS A 39 -20.43 -0.54 -27.46
N LEU A 40 -19.58 -0.30 -26.45
CA LEU A 40 -18.74 -1.33 -25.84
C LEU A 40 -19.46 -2.09 -24.72
N LYS A 41 -20.73 -1.79 -24.43
CA LYS A 41 -21.53 -2.42 -23.37
C LYS A 41 -20.80 -2.43 -22.01
N ILE A 42 -20.13 -1.32 -21.69
CA ILE A 42 -19.45 -1.16 -20.40
C ILE A 42 -20.50 -1.17 -19.28
N THR A 43 -20.24 -1.97 -18.25
CA THR A 43 -21.08 -2.11 -17.06
C THR A 43 -20.34 -1.71 -15.80
N HIS A 44 -19.01 -1.78 -15.82
CA HIS A 44 -18.14 -1.47 -14.70
C HIS A 44 -17.08 -0.46 -15.12
N ILE A 45 -16.87 0.58 -14.33
CA ILE A 45 -15.79 1.55 -14.56
C ILE A 45 -14.90 1.63 -13.32
N LEU A 46 -13.61 1.34 -13.51
CA LEU A 46 -12.58 1.59 -12.52
C LEU A 46 -11.83 2.87 -12.88
N THR A 47 -12.13 3.95 -12.17
CA THR A 47 -11.47 5.24 -12.31
C THR A 47 -10.29 5.33 -11.34
N ILE A 48 -9.07 5.49 -11.86
CA ILE A 48 -7.90 5.88 -11.06
C ILE A 48 -7.36 7.24 -11.54
N ASP A 49 -7.74 8.30 -10.85
CA ASP A 49 -7.37 9.67 -11.21
C ASP A 49 -7.34 10.62 -10.01
N CYS A 50 -6.99 11.89 -10.22
CA CYS A 50 -7.02 12.92 -9.17
C CYS A 50 -8.44 13.34 -8.81
N CYS A 51 -9.39 13.18 -9.76
CA CYS A 51 -10.78 13.59 -9.63
C CYS A 51 -11.70 12.46 -10.13
N PRO A 52 -12.92 12.32 -9.56
CA PRO A 52 -13.90 11.37 -10.05
C PRO A 52 -14.45 11.79 -11.42
N LEU A 53 -15.19 10.88 -12.06
CA LEU A 53 -15.96 11.20 -13.27
C LEU A 53 -17.05 12.25 -13.00
N PRO A 54 -17.53 12.97 -14.04
CA PRO A 54 -18.64 13.91 -13.90
C PRO A 54 -19.92 13.23 -13.40
N ARG A 55 -20.77 13.97 -12.67
CA ARG A 55 -22.04 13.46 -12.12
C ARG A 55 -22.93 12.77 -13.16
N GLN A 56 -22.96 13.30 -14.38
CA GLN A 56 -23.72 12.76 -15.51
C GLN A 56 -23.38 11.28 -15.81
N ILE A 57 -22.15 10.85 -15.55
CA ILE A 57 -21.72 9.46 -15.71
C ILE A 57 -21.93 8.68 -14.42
N LEU A 58 -21.66 9.31 -13.26
CA LEU A 58 -21.81 8.67 -11.94
C LEU A 58 -23.26 8.31 -11.60
N GLU A 59 -24.23 9.03 -12.17
CA GLU A 59 -25.67 8.83 -11.91
C GLU A 59 -26.33 7.81 -12.86
N LEU A 60 -25.57 7.24 -13.82
CA LEU A 60 -26.06 6.18 -14.70
C LEU A 60 -26.25 4.89 -13.89
N LYS A 61 -27.51 4.46 -13.73
CA LYS A 61 -27.89 3.34 -12.85
C LYS A 61 -27.33 1.99 -13.31
N GLU A 62 -27.11 1.85 -14.61
CA GLU A 62 -26.53 0.66 -15.23
C GLU A 62 -25.01 0.51 -15.03
N LEU A 63 -24.32 1.52 -14.48
CA LEU A 63 -22.87 1.50 -14.26
C LEU A 63 -22.51 1.30 -12.79
N ASN A 64 -21.69 0.28 -12.53
CA ASN A 64 -20.99 0.12 -11.27
C ASN A 64 -19.63 0.82 -11.36
N ILE A 65 -19.39 1.86 -10.55
CA ILE A 65 -18.20 2.70 -10.66
C ILE A 65 -17.40 2.67 -9.35
N LYS A 66 -16.13 2.30 -9.45
CA LYS A 66 -15.15 2.41 -8.36
C LYS A 66 -14.16 3.53 -8.66
N PHE A 67 -14.00 4.45 -7.71
CA PHE A 67 -13.04 5.54 -7.78
C PHE A 67 -11.87 5.32 -6.81
N VAL A 68 -10.66 5.42 -7.33
CA VAL A 68 -9.40 5.43 -6.57
C VAL A 68 -8.71 6.77 -6.83
N GLN A 69 -8.65 7.62 -5.80
CA GLN A 69 -8.00 8.93 -5.93
C GLN A 69 -6.47 8.78 -5.91
N LEU A 70 -5.79 9.06 -7.03
CA LEU A 70 -4.34 8.92 -7.13
C LEU A 70 -3.72 9.81 -8.22
N SER A 71 -2.65 10.53 -7.86
CA SER A 71 -1.88 11.33 -8.82
C SER A 71 -0.82 10.50 -9.55
N ASP A 72 -0.47 10.87 -10.78
CA ASP A 72 0.52 10.13 -11.58
C ASP A 72 1.95 10.52 -11.22
N GLN A 73 2.35 10.23 -9.98
CA GLN A 73 3.68 10.56 -9.48
C GLN A 73 4.37 9.30 -8.93
N PRO A 74 5.70 9.15 -9.13
CA PRO A 74 6.44 7.98 -8.66
C PRO A 74 6.40 7.72 -7.15
N LYS A 75 6.06 8.75 -6.36
CA LYS A 75 5.99 8.71 -4.90
C LYS A 75 4.57 8.53 -4.36
N GLU A 76 3.63 8.14 -5.21
CA GLU A 76 2.26 7.78 -4.81
C GLU A 76 2.14 6.27 -4.58
N ASP A 77 1.25 5.90 -3.66
CA ASP A 77 1.03 4.51 -3.25
C ASP A 77 -0.11 3.91 -4.07
N ILE A 78 0.23 3.29 -5.19
CA ILE A 78 -0.74 2.56 -6.01
C ILE A 78 -0.83 1.08 -5.58
N LEU A 79 0.24 0.55 -4.97
CA LEU A 79 0.34 -0.82 -4.49
C LEU A 79 -0.81 -1.17 -3.55
N SER A 80 -1.12 -0.29 -2.59
CA SER A 80 -2.20 -0.49 -1.62
C SER A 80 -3.59 -0.62 -2.25
N SER A 81 -3.75 -0.30 -3.54
CA SER A 81 -5.01 -0.44 -4.26
C SER A 81 -5.13 -1.77 -5.04
N PHE A 82 -4.07 -2.57 -5.15
CA PHE A 82 -4.03 -3.69 -6.11
C PHE A 82 -5.03 -4.81 -5.80
N ASP A 83 -5.15 -5.27 -4.55
CA ASP A 83 -6.10 -6.35 -4.22
C ASP A 83 -7.55 -5.89 -4.40
N ASP A 84 -7.88 -4.72 -3.88
CA ASP A 84 -9.19 -4.10 -3.97
C ASP A 84 -9.66 -3.81 -5.40
N THR A 85 -8.73 -3.48 -6.29
CA THR A 85 -9.01 -3.21 -7.70
C THR A 85 -9.03 -4.50 -8.51
N TYR A 86 -8.21 -5.49 -8.17
CA TYR A 86 -8.29 -6.84 -8.73
C TYR A 86 -9.69 -7.45 -8.53
N LEU A 87 -10.22 -7.40 -7.30
CA LEU A 87 -11.55 -7.92 -6.99
C LEU A 87 -12.66 -7.20 -7.79
N PHE A 88 -12.56 -5.88 -7.94
CA PHE A 88 -13.51 -5.11 -8.74
C PHE A 88 -13.47 -5.50 -10.23
N ILE A 89 -12.27 -5.72 -10.78
CA ILE A 89 -12.12 -6.13 -12.18
C ILE A 89 -12.65 -7.55 -12.39
N GLU A 90 -12.34 -8.50 -11.50
CA GLU A 90 -12.85 -9.88 -11.57
C GLU A 90 -14.39 -9.92 -11.51
N ASP A 91 -15.00 -9.23 -10.54
CA ASP A 91 -16.45 -9.13 -10.40
C ASP A 91 -17.10 -8.54 -11.66
N GLY A 92 -16.49 -7.48 -12.18
CA GLY A 92 -16.98 -6.80 -13.38
C GLY A 92 -16.90 -7.67 -14.63
N ILE A 93 -15.81 -8.43 -14.82
CA ILE A 93 -15.62 -9.33 -15.96
C ILE A 93 -16.64 -10.48 -15.95
N GLN A 94 -17.04 -10.97 -14.76
CA GLN A 94 -18.07 -12.00 -14.65
C GLN A 94 -19.47 -11.50 -15.01
N LYS A 95 -19.73 -10.21 -14.81
CA LYS A 95 -21.06 -9.59 -14.99
C LYS A 95 -21.21 -8.82 -16.31
N GLY A 96 -20.11 -8.46 -16.96
CA GLY A 96 -20.14 -7.65 -18.18
C GLY A 96 -18.76 -7.12 -18.56
N ASN A 97 -18.71 -5.94 -19.16
CA ASN A 97 -17.46 -5.32 -19.59
C ASN A 97 -16.96 -4.27 -18.59
N VAL A 98 -15.65 -4.30 -18.32
CA VAL A 98 -14.94 -3.41 -17.40
C VAL A 98 -14.07 -2.44 -18.18
N LEU A 99 -14.22 -1.14 -17.90
CA LEU A 99 -13.29 -0.10 -18.34
C LEU A 99 -12.41 0.34 -17.18
N VAL A 100 -11.10 0.13 -17.28
CA VAL A 100 -10.11 0.71 -16.37
C VAL A 100 -9.52 1.96 -17.04
N HIS A 101 -9.63 3.12 -16.39
CA HIS A 101 -9.14 4.36 -16.98
C HIS A 101 -8.47 5.30 -15.97
N CYS A 102 -7.64 6.18 -16.52
CA CYS A 102 -7.10 7.37 -15.85
C CYS A 102 -7.24 8.55 -16.83
N TYR A 103 -6.45 9.61 -16.66
CA TYR A 103 -6.51 10.76 -17.56
C TYR A 103 -6.15 10.39 -19.01
N PHE A 104 -4.94 9.87 -19.25
CA PHE A 104 -4.45 9.52 -20.60
C PHE A 104 -4.56 8.02 -20.94
N GLY A 105 -4.83 7.15 -19.96
CA GLY A 105 -4.78 5.70 -20.18
C GLY A 105 -3.37 5.18 -20.47
N VAL A 106 -2.34 5.80 -19.87
CA VAL A 106 -0.92 5.53 -20.14
C VAL A 106 -0.22 4.91 -18.93
N SER A 107 -0.36 5.50 -17.73
CA SER A 107 0.43 5.13 -16.55
C SER A 107 -0.43 4.52 -15.42
N ARG A 108 -1.25 5.31 -14.70
CA ARG A 108 -2.06 4.84 -13.55
C ARG A 108 -2.97 3.65 -13.86
N SER A 109 -3.89 3.79 -14.83
CA SER A 109 -4.80 2.71 -15.21
C SER A 109 -4.08 1.53 -15.84
N ALA A 110 -3.05 1.79 -16.65
CA ALA A 110 -2.21 0.74 -17.21
C ALA A 110 -1.51 -0.07 -16.11
N THR A 111 -1.06 0.58 -15.04
CA THR A 111 -0.46 -0.10 -13.88
C THR A 111 -1.45 -1.06 -13.23
N LEU A 112 -2.70 -0.66 -13.01
CA LEU A 112 -3.73 -1.54 -12.44
C LEU A 112 -4.03 -2.73 -13.36
N VAL A 113 -4.14 -2.49 -14.68
CA VAL A 113 -4.34 -3.56 -15.67
C VAL A 113 -3.14 -4.52 -15.69
N ILE A 114 -1.90 -4.01 -15.65
CA ILE A 114 -0.70 -4.86 -15.58
C ILE A 114 -0.70 -5.66 -14.27
N ALA A 115 -1.02 -5.05 -13.12
CA ALA A 115 -1.11 -5.75 -11.83
C ALA A 115 -2.16 -6.88 -11.87
N TYR A 116 -3.30 -6.62 -12.51
CA TYR A 116 -4.35 -7.62 -12.73
C TYR A 116 -3.84 -8.81 -13.57
N ILE A 117 -3.20 -8.55 -14.71
CA ILE A 117 -2.62 -9.59 -15.58
C ILE A 117 -1.50 -10.36 -14.86
N MET A 118 -0.67 -9.66 -14.08
CA MET A 118 0.37 -10.28 -13.27
C MET A 118 -0.20 -11.28 -12.27
N LYS A 119 -1.24 -10.88 -11.52
CA LYS A 119 -1.87 -11.75 -10.53
C LYS A 119 -2.62 -12.92 -11.17
N LYS A 120 -3.47 -12.63 -12.16
CA LYS A 120 -4.31 -13.63 -12.85
C LYS A 120 -3.49 -14.77 -13.46
N TYR A 121 -2.34 -14.46 -14.04
CA TYR A 121 -1.50 -15.44 -14.74
C TYR A 121 -0.18 -15.74 -14.02
N SER A 122 0.01 -15.25 -12.78
CA SER A 122 1.26 -15.38 -12.02
C SER A 122 2.52 -14.96 -12.82
N LEU A 123 2.42 -13.86 -13.57
CA LEU A 123 3.49 -13.35 -14.43
C LEU A 123 4.40 -12.37 -13.70
N ASN A 124 5.62 -12.21 -14.21
CA ASN A 124 6.45 -11.06 -13.84
C ASN A 124 5.98 -9.78 -14.56
N TYR A 125 6.51 -8.63 -14.11
CA TYR A 125 6.18 -7.33 -14.69
C TYR A 125 6.46 -7.29 -16.20
N VAL A 126 7.60 -7.79 -16.67
CA VAL A 126 8.02 -7.69 -18.08
C VAL A 126 7.03 -8.42 -18.99
N ASP A 127 6.66 -9.65 -18.63
CA ASP A 127 5.74 -10.47 -19.44
C ASP A 127 4.32 -9.89 -19.46
N ALA A 128 3.83 -9.44 -18.30
CA ALA A 128 2.51 -8.80 -18.20
C ALA A 128 2.48 -7.44 -18.94
N PHE A 129 3.53 -6.63 -18.79
CA PHE A 129 3.68 -5.36 -19.51
C PHE A 129 3.65 -5.58 -21.02
N GLN A 130 4.40 -6.55 -21.55
CA GLN A 130 4.42 -6.85 -22.98
C GLN A 130 3.04 -7.27 -23.49
N LYS A 131 2.32 -8.14 -22.76
CA LYS A 131 0.94 -8.52 -23.10
C LYS A 131 0.00 -7.31 -23.24
N VAL A 132 0.08 -6.37 -22.30
CA VAL A 132 -0.76 -5.16 -22.33
C VAL A 132 -0.28 -4.18 -23.41
N LYS A 133 1.04 -4.01 -23.57
CA LYS A 133 1.67 -3.12 -24.56
C LYS A 133 1.35 -3.52 -26.01
N LEU A 134 1.27 -4.83 -26.28
CA LEU A 134 0.86 -5.35 -27.59
C LEU A 134 -0.59 -4.97 -27.96
N LYS A 135 -1.46 -4.82 -26.95
CA LYS A 135 -2.85 -4.39 -27.14
C LYS A 135 -3.01 -2.87 -27.14
N ARG A 136 -2.16 -2.17 -26.38
CA ARG A 136 -2.15 -0.71 -26.27
C ARG A 136 -0.72 -0.17 -26.25
N SER A 137 -0.23 0.25 -27.41
CA SER A 137 1.17 0.65 -27.64
C SER A 137 1.62 1.87 -26.83
N ILE A 138 0.71 2.72 -26.35
CA ILE A 138 1.05 3.92 -25.58
C ILE A 138 1.28 3.65 -24.08
N VAL A 139 1.04 2.42 -23.60
CA VAL A 139 1.20 2.06 -22.19
C VAL A 139 2.62 2.32 -21.71
N TYR A 140 2.75 3.09 -20.63
CA TYR A 140 4.03 3.48 -20.06
C TYR A 140 3.85 3.91 -18.58
N PRO A 141 3.76 2.96 -17.64
CA PRO A 141 3.74 3.25 -16.21
C PRO A 141 4.97 4.06 -15.78
N ASN A 142 4.79 4.99 -14.85
CA ASN A 142 5.94 5.69 -14.27
C ASN A 142 6.82 4.72 -13.45
N HIS A 143 8.10 5.06 -13.25
CA HIS A 143 9.08 4.17 -12.63
C HIS A 143 8.76 3.76 -11.19
N GLY A 144 8.05 4.61 -10.42
CA GLY A 144 7.63 4.29 -9.06
C GLY A 144 6.54 3.23 -9.04
N PHE A 145 5.61 3.28 -9.99
CA PHE A 145 4.59 2.25 -10.18
C PHE A 145 5.19 0.94 -10.69
N VAL A 146 6.17 0.99 -11.58
CA VAL A 146 6.92 -0.21 -12.01
C VAL A 146 7.60 -0.88 -10.80
N SER A 147 8.25 -0.10 -9.94
CA SER A 147 8.87 -0.62 -8.71
C SER A 147 7.84 -1.29 -7.80
N GLN A 148 6.64 -0.72 -7.69
CA GLN A 148 5.53 -1.29 -6.92
C GLN A 148 4.96 -2.59 -7.53
N LEU A 149 4.96 -2.73 -8.87
CA LEU A 149 4.59 -3.99 -9.54
C LEU A 149 5.60 -5.12 -9.25
N HIS A 150 6.90 -4.81 -9.25
CA HIS A 150 7.92 -5.77 -8.84
C HIS A 150 7.73 -6.22 -7.39
N LEU A 151 7.52 -5.25 -6.49
CA LEU A 151 7.24 -5.52 -5.08
C LEU A 151 5.98 -6.39 -4.91
N TYR A 152 4.93 -6.16 -5.71
CA TYR A 152 3.71 -6.97 -5.67
C TYR A 152 3.97 -8.45 -6.00
N LYS A 153 4.76 -8.74 -7.03
CA LYS A 153 5.19 -10.12 -7.33
C LYS A 153 6.00 -10.71 -6.18
N GLU A 154 6.94 -9.93 -5.64
CA GLU A 154 7.78 -10.32 -4.52
C GLU A 154 7.03 -10.63 -3.22
N MET A 155 5.82 -10.11 -3.08
CA MET A 155 4.90 -10.40 -1.98
C MET A 155 3.90 -11.52 -2.31
N GLY A 156 4.03 -12.16 -3.48
CA GLY A 156 3.13 -13.24 -3.91
C GLY A 156 1.79 -12.74 -4.45
N TYR A 157 1.77 -11.56 -5.08
CA TYR A 157 0.56 -10.96 -5.66
C TYR A 157 -0.56 -10.69 -4.64
N THR A 158 -0.14 -10.27 -3.45
CA THR A 158 -1.02 -9.80 -2.37
C THR A 158 -0.46 -8.52 -1.75
N THR A 159 -1.35 -7.73 -1.15
CA THR A 159 -1.07 -6.53 -0.36
C THR A 159 -1.27 -6.77 1.14
N ASP A 160 -1.00 -8.01 1.60
CA ASP A 160 -1.07 -8.35 3.03
C ASP A 160 -0.25 -7.38 3.88
N LYS A 161 -0.95 -6.68 4.78
CA LYS A 161 -0.37 -5.66 5.67
C LYS A 161 0.60 -6.27 6.70
N ASN A 162 0.53 -7.59 6.92
CA ASN A 162 1.47 -8.31 7.76
C ASN A 162 2.74 -8.71 7.02
N ASN A 163 2.77 -8.64 5.69
CA ASN A 163 3.96 -8.92 4.90
C ASN A 163 5.07 -7.92 5.24
N MET A 164 6.24 -8.44 5.57
CA MET A 164 7.39 -7.61 5.98
C MET A 164 7.82 -6.61 4.90
N LYS A 165 7.74 -6.98 3.62
CA LYS A 165 8.10 -6.07 2.52
C LYS A 165 7.06 -4.95 2.38
N TYR A 166 5.78 -5.25 2.60
CA TYR A 166 4.72 -4.23 2.60
C TYR A 166 4.92 -3.23 3.74
N LYS A 167 5.21 -3.72 4.95
CA LYS A 167 5.51 -2.87 6.12
C LYS A 167 6.67 -1.92 5.85
N ILE A 168 7.78 -2.45 5.35
CA ILE A 168 8.97 -1.66 5.00
C ILE A 168 8.65 -0.64 3.90
N PHE A 169 7.90 -1.03 2.88
CA PHE A 169 7.44 -0.13 1.81
C PHE A 169 6.64 1.05 2.36
N ARG A 170 5.60 0.79 3.18
CA ARG A 170 4.76 1.82 3.79
C ARG A 170 5.58 2.73 4.72
N LEU A 171 6.51 2.18 5.49
CA LEU A 171 7.40 2.95 6.35
C LEU A 171 8.35 3.84 5.55
N ASN A 172 8.91 3.35 4.44
CA ASN A 172 9.75 4.16 3.56
C ASN A 172 8.97 5.32 2.95
N MET A 173 7.74 5.07 2.47
CA MET A 173 6.87 6.13 1.97
C MET A 173 6.55 7.18 3.04
N ALA A 174 6.25 6.72 4.27
CA ALA A 174 6.02 7.60 5.42
C ALA A 174 7.25 8.45 5.75
N ALA A 175 8.44 7.84 5.80
CA ALA A 175 9.71 8.51 6.04
C ALA A 175 10.02 9.57 4.97
N ASP A 176 9.79 9.26 3.69
CA ASP A 176 10.01 10.18 2.58
C ASP A 176 9.13 11.43 2.66
N ARG A 177 7.88 11.27 3.12
CA ARG A 177 6.96 12.38 3.38
C ARG A 177 7.37 13.14 4.63
N PHE A 178 7.67 12.44 5.71
CA PHE A 178 8.14 13.03 6.97
C PHE A 178 9.39 13.89 6.76
N LYS A 179 10.34 13.45 5.91
CA LYS A 179 11.55 14.21 5.57
C LYS A 179 11.23 15.59 5.00
N LYS A 180 10.12 15.72 4.25
CA LYS A 180 9.70 16.97 3.60
C LYS A 180 8.94 17.91 4.52
N ILE A 181 8.00 17.37 5.31
CA ILE A 181 7.05 18.19 6.09
C ILE A 181 7.25 18.13 7.61
N LYS A 182 8.17 17.28 8.09
CA LYS A 182 8.52 17.04 9.52
C LYS A 182 7.34 16.61 10.42
N ILE A 183 6.25 16.17 9.82
CA ILE A 183 5.04 15.65 10.48
C ILE A 183 4.63 14.38 9.73
N LEU A 184 4.09 13.39 10.44
CA LEU A 184 3.53 12.19 9.80
C LEU A 184 2.12 12.48 9.24
N PRO A 185 1.91 12.41 7.91
CA PRO A 185 0.58 12.61 7.33
C PRO A 185 -0.44 11.58 7.81
N GLN A 186 -1.73 11.95 7.86
CA GLN A 186 -2.83 11.09 8.31
C GLN A 186 -2.89 9.74 7.57
N ASN A 187 -2.63 9.75 6.26
CA ASN A 187 -2.66 8.54 5.44
C ASN A 187 -1.50 7.57 5.71
N PHE A 188 -0.59 7.87 6.65
CA PHE A 188 0.45 6.97 7.15
C PHE A 188 0.30 6.64 8.64
N HIS A 189 -0.82 7.04 9.27
CA HIS A 189 -1.08 6.71 10.69
C HIS A 189 -1.25 5.20 10.89
N ASP A 190 -1.62 4.46 9.85
CA ASP A 190 -1.65 2.99 9.81
C ASP A 190 -0.28 2.33 10.04
N CYS A 191 0.81 3.06 9.79
CA CYS A 191 2.17 2.62 10.12
C CYS A 191 2.45 2.64 11.63
N ILE A 192 1.68 3.40 12.42
CA ILE A 192 1.77 3.42 13.88
C ILE A 192 0.78 2.39 14.44
N LYS A 193 1.31 1.27 14.92
CA LYS A 193 0.50 0.18 15.47
C LYS A 193 0.03 0.49 16.90
N PRO A 194 -1.12 -0.07 17.33
CA PRO A 194 -1.61 0.09 18.70
C PRO A 194 -0.59 -0.30 19.77
N ASP A 195 -0.74 0.24 20.97
CA ASP A 195 0.12 -0.12 22.09
C ASP A 195 -0.18 -1.53 22.60
N PRO A 196 0.74 -2.50 22.45
CA PRO A 196 0.50 -3.89 22.85
C PRO A 196 0.40 -4.07 24.36
N GLY A 197 0.78 -3.06 25.15
CA GLY A 197 0.57 -3.04 26.60
C GLY A 197 -0.83 -2.61 27.04
N LEU A 198 -1.67 -2.13 26.11
CA LEU A 198 -3.03 -1.65 26.35
C LEU A 198 -4.11 -2.41 25.57
N THR A 199 -3.71 -3.33 24.67
CA THR A 199 -4.64 -4.12 23.87
C THR A 199 -5.57 -4.94 24.76
N GLN A 200 -6.88 -4.75 24.61
CA GLN A 200 -7.93 -5.40 25.43
C GLN A 200 -8.28 -6.82 24.95
N SER A 201 -8.02 -7.15 23.68
CA SER A 201 -8.13 -8.51 23.16
C SER A 201 -6.93 -9.35 23.62
N GLN A 202 -7.12 -10.67 23.72
CA GLN A 202 -6.08 -11.62 24.15
C GLN A 202 -4.70 -11.25 23.58
N PRO A 203 -3.67 -11.08 24.42
CA PRO A 203 -2.36 -10.69 23.97
C PRO A 203 -1.81 -11.74 23.00
N GLU A 204 -1.09 -11.29 21.97
CA GLU A 204 -0.34 -12.19 21.09
C GLU A 204 0.53 -13.14 21.94
N CYS A 205 0.65 -14.39 21.49
CA CYS A 205 1.39 -15.40 22.24
C CYS A 205 2.86 -14.99 22.43
N ASN A 206 3.50 -14.42 21.42
CA ASN A 206 4.93 -14.08 21.48
C ASN A 206 5.13 -12.57 21.66
N VAL A 207 5.63 -12.16 22.83
CA VAL A 207 5.77 -10.74 23.18
C VAL A 207 7.15 -10.38 23.72
N TYR A 208 7.48 -9.10 23.55
CA TYR A 208 8.68 -8.46 24.03
C TYR A 208 8.32 -7.52 25.17
N ARG A 209 8.98 -7.71 26.31
CA ARG A 209 8.71 -7.01 27.56
C ARG A 209 9.90 -6.17 27.99
N CYS A 210 9.63 -5.04 28.63
CA CYS A 210 10.66 -4.28 29.31
C CYS A 210 11.29 -5.12 30.43
N LYS A 211 12.61 -5.29 30.41
CA LYS A 211 13.33 -6.08 31.43
C LYS A 211 13.20 -5.53 32.86
N LYS A 212 12.97 -4.22 33.02
CA LYS A 212 12.84 -3.55 34.33
C LYS A 212 11.47 -3.74 34.98
N CYS A 213 10.38 -3.65 34.22
CA CYS A 213 9.01 -3.61 34.78
C CYS A 213 8.04 -4.62 34.17
N ARG A 214 8.53 -5.48 33.26
CA ARG A 214 7.81 -6.57 32.58
C ARG A 214 6.61 -6.17 31.73
N ARG A 215 6.38 -4.85 31.55
CA ARG A 215 5.36 -4.32 30.62
C ARG A 215 5.67 -4.75 29.19
N ILE A 216 4.66 -5.19 28.45
CA ILE A 216 4.73 -5.48 27.02
C ILE A 216 5.00 -4.19 26.25
N VAL A 217 5.98 -4.22 25.35
CA VAL A 217 6.41 -3.05 24.56
C VAL A 217 6.42 -3.32 23.06
N ALA A 218 6.40 -4.57 22.64
CA ALA A 218 6.19 -4.99 21.25
C ALA A 218 5.67 -6.44 21.24
N ALA A 219 4.97 -6.83 20.19
CA ALA A 219 4.67 -8.22 19.86
C ALA A 219 5.58 -8.73 18.74
N GLU A 220 5.62 -10.05 18.53
CA GLU A 220 6.38 -10.64 17.41
C GLU A 220 5.90 -10.14 16.06
N SER A 221 4.58 -9.93 15.90
CA SER A 221 4.01 -9.35 14.69
C SER A 221 4.59 -7.97 14.35
N ASN A 222 5.07 -7.20 15.33
CA ASN A 222 5.63 -5.87 15.11
C ASN A 222 7.08 -5.90 14.63
N LEU A 223 7.76 -7.05 14.60
CA LEU A 223 9.17 -7.11 14.23
C LEU A 223 9.41 -6.91 12.74
N LEU A 224 10.44 -6.13 12.44
CA LEU A 224 11.02 -5.95 11.11
C LEU A 224 12.34 -6.73 11.06
N THR A 225 12.22 -8.05 10.82
CA THR A 225 13.36 -8.96 10.86
C THR A 225 14.31 -8.77 9.67
N HIS A 226 15.59 -9.05 9.88
CA HIS A 226 16.60 -9.10 8.84
C HIS A 226 17.54 -10.29 9.09
N LYS A 227 18.26 -10.70 8.05
CA LYS A 227 19.17 -11.85 8.12
C LYS A 227 20.60 -11.43 8.46
N ASP A 228 21.27 -12.24 9.28
CA ASP A 228 22.71 -12.26 9.51
C ASP A 228 23.19 -13.68 9.19
N LYS A 229 24.04 -13.86 8.17
CA LYS A 229 24.51 -15.18 7.69
C LYS A 229 23.40 -16.23 7.55
N ASN A 230 22.27 -15.85 6.94
CA ASN A 230 21.05 -16.66 6.71
C ASN A 230 20.13 -16.91 7.92
N GLU A 231 20.51 -16.51 9.13
CA GLU A 231 19.65 -16.60 10.32
C GLU A 231 18.99 -15.27 10.66
N ILE A 232 17.87 -15.30 11.39
CA ILE A 232 17.21 -14.08 11.87
C ILE A 232 18.13 -13.40 12.91
N CYS A 233 18.53 -12.17 12.61
CA CYS A 233 19.40 -11.40 13.49
C CYS A 233 18.66 -10.96 14.76
N LYS A 234 19.25 -11.26 15.92
CA LYS A 234 18.73 -10.85 17.24
C LYS A 234 19.62 -9.81 17.94
N LYS A 235 20.61 -9.23 17.23
CA LYS A 235 21.53 -8.22 17.79
C LYS A 235 20.85 -6.86 18.04
N THR A 236 19.82 -6.55 17.27
CA THR A 236 18.93 -5.39 17.45
C THR A 236 17.52 -5.77 17.04
N TYR A 237 16.53 -5.47 17.87
CA TYR A 237 15.12 -5.71 17.54
C TYR A 237 14.53 -4.49 16.85
N PHE A 238 14.47 -4.52 15.53
CA PHE A 238 13.76 -3.51 14.75
C PHE A 238 12.26 -3.82 14.77
N ILE A 239 11.45 -2.79 14.94
CA ILE A 239 10.00 -2.91 15.05
C ILE A 239 9.31 -1.82 14.24
N GLU A 240 8.04 -2.05 13.95
CA GLU A 240 7.14 -0.99 13.50
C GLU A 240 6.98 0.09 14.59
N PRO A 241 6.71 1.35 14.20
CA PRO A 241 6.23 2.39 15.09
C PRO A 241 5.05 1.90 15.96
N LEU A 242 5.09 2.16 17.26
CA LEU A 242 3.99 1.86 18.19
C LEU A 242 3.51 3.15 18.85
N GLN A 243 2.21 3.23 19.17
CA GLN A 243 1.59 4.43 19.74
C GLN A 243 2.33 4.96 20.99
N TRP A 244 2.80 4.08 21.88
CA TRP A 244 3.52 4.48 23.10
C TRP A 244 4.87 5.18 22.85
N MET A 245 5.41 5.08 21.64
CA MET A 245 6.71 5.66 21.31
C MET A 245 6.66 7.19 21.15
N ASN A 246 5.48 7.76 20.86
CA ASN A 246 5.26 9.19 20.64
C ASN A 246 6.27 9.84 19.65
N ILE A 247 6.31 9.32 18.42
CA ILE A 247 7.36 9.63 17.41
C ILE A 247 6.86 10.44 16.21
N ALA A 248 5.63 10.94 16.26
CA ALA A 248 4.98 11.60 15.12
C ALA A 248 5.44 13.06 14.89
N GLN A 249 6.20 13.64 15.83
CA GLN A 249 6.57 15.07 15.83
C GLN A 249 8.09 15.31 15.79
N THR A 250 8.90 14.26 15.89
CA THR A 250 10.37 14.35 15.92
C THR A 250 10.95 13.36 14.93
N ASP A 251 12.00 13.73 14.20
CA ASP A 251 12.62 12.87 13.19
C ASP A 251 13.54 11.80 13.77
N GLN A 252 14.06 12.00 14.98
CA GLN A 252 14.87 11.01 15.70
C GLN A 252 14.77 11.20 17.21
N GLY A 253 15.06 10.14 17.97
CA GLY A 253 14.99 10.23 19.43
C GLY A 253 15.26 8.92 20.15
N LYS A 254 15.08 8.96 21.47
CA LYS A 254 15.24 7.83 22.38
C LYS A 254 13.86 7.26 22.72
N LEU A 255 13.75 5.93 22.81
CA LEU A 255 12.52 5.24 23.19
C LEU A 255 12.60 4.85 24.67
N TYR A 256 11.61 5.27 25.46
CA TYR A 256 11.51 5.00 26.89
C TYR A 256 10.29 4.14 27.20
N CYS A 257 10.43 3.21 28.15
CA CYS A 257 9.32 2.40 28.59
C CYS A 257 8.24 3.29 29.24
N PRO A 258 6.98 3.25 28.78
CA PRO A 258 5.94 4.15 29.29
C PRO A 258 5.59 3.90 30.77
N LYS A 259 5.85 2.70 31.31
CA LYS A 259 5.60 2.37 32.74
C LYS A 259 6.72 2.78 33.70
N CYS A 260 7.98 2.66 33.28
CA CYS A 260 9.12 2.80 34.22
C CYS A 260 10.22 3.76 33.75
N GLN A 261 10.02 4.40 32.59
CA GLN A 261 10.92 5.37 31.97
C GLN A 261 12.37 4.86 31.72
N ASN A 262 12.60 3.54 31.79
CA ASN A 262 13.87 2.97 31.41
C ASN A 262 14.06 3.11 29.89
N LYS A 263 15.25 3.56 29.44
CA LYS A 263 15.58 3.65 28.02
C LYS A 263 15.65 2.25 27.41
N LEU A 264 14.80 1.98 26.43
CA LEU A 264 14.71 0.69 25.74
C LEU A 264 15.46 0.69 24.41
N GLY A 265 15.53 1.84 23.75
CA GLY A 265 16.04 1.91 22.38
C GLY A 265 16.07 3.33 21.84
N SER A 266 16.01 3.45 20.52
CA SER A 266 16.00 4.72 19.80
C SER A 266 15.24 4.57 18.47
N PHE A 267 14.98 5.69 17.81
CA PHE A 267 14.42 5.70 16.46
C PHE A 267 15.02 6.81 15.59
N SER A 268 14.88 6.65 14.28
CA SER A 268 15.19 7.64 13.26
C SER A 268 14.31 7.40 12.02
N TRP A 269 13.53 8.42 11.65
CA TRP A 269 12.74 8.43 10.41
C TRP A 269 13.60 8.58 9.16
N VAL A 270 14.80 9.17 9.26
CA VAL A 270 15.59 9.56 8.07
C VAL A 270 16.93 8.86 7.99
N MET A 271 17.73 8.89 9.05
CA MET A 271 19.11 8.37 9.02
C MET A 271 19.16 6.85 9.20
N GLY A 272 18.11 6.25 9.74
CA GLY A 272 18.09 4.83 10.04
C GLY A 272 19.03 4.43 11.17
N CYS A 273 19.46 3.17 11.18
CA CYS A 273 20.40 2.63 12.14
C CYS A 273 21.14 1.41 11.56
N GLN A 274 22.45 1.36 11.81
CA GLN A 274 23.26 0.17 11.52
C GLN A 274 23.11 -0.87 12.63
N CYS A 275 22.67 -2.06 12.25
CA CYS A 275 22.70 -3.22 13.12
C CYS A 275 24.16 -3.68 13.33
N PRO A 276 24.55 -4.20 14.51
CA PRO A 276 25.87 -4.78 14.72
C PRO A 276 26.23 -5.99 13.82
N CYS A 277 25.28 -6.55 13.06
CA CYS A 277 25.60 -7.52 12.00
C CYS A 277 26.10 -6.88 10.69
N GLY A 278 26.04 -5.55 10.58
CA GLY A 278 26.44 -4.78 9.39
C GLY A 278 25.27 -4.25 8.57
N VAL A 279 24.07 -4.81 8.71
CA VAL A 279 22.86 -4.39 7.95
C VAL A 279 22.40 -3.00 8.38
N GLN A 280 22.16 -2.13 7.40
CA GLN A 280 21.54 -0.81 7.59
C GLN A 280 20.03 -0.91 7.41
N ILE A 281 19.26 -0.33 8.32
CA ILE A 281 17.80 -0.23 8.21
C ILE A 281 17.39 1.24 8.33
N ALA A 282 16.60 1.71 7.38
CA ALA A 282 16.03 3.06 7.38
C ALA A 282 14.61 3.01 6.76
N PRO A 283 13.60 3.68 7.35
CA PRO A 283 13.62 4.25 8.70
C PRO A 283 13.82 3.15 9.76
N ALA A 284 14.31 3.52 10.94
CA ALA A 284 14.61 2.56 12.02
C ALA A 284 13.91 2.93 13.32
N PHE A 285 13.17 1.98 13.88
CA PHE A 285 12.65 2.03 15.24
C PHE A 285 13.11 0.74 15.90
N TYR A 286 13.88 0.84 16.97
CA TYR A 286 14.52 -0.36 17.49
C TYR A 286 14.65 -0.37 19.00
N LEU A 287 14.61 -1.59 19.55
CA LEU A 287 14.84 -1.89 20.94
C LEU A 287 16.16 -2.65 21.10
N LYS A 288 16.86 -2.36 22.20
CA LYS A 288 18.13 -3.03 22.55
C LYS A 288 17.83 -4.35 23.26
N PRO A 289 18.36 -5.50 22.78
CA PRO A 289 18.13 -6.79 23.42
C PRO A 289 18.49 -6.82 24.91
N SER A 290 19.54 -6.10 25.34
CA SER A 290 19.93 -6.02 26.75
C SER A 290 18.90 -5.37 27.69
N LYS A 291 17.87 -4.72 27.14
CA LYS A 291 16.80 -4.03 27.87
C LYS A 291 15.43 -4.71 27.74
N ILE A 292 15.36 -5.80 26.97
CA ILE A 292 14.13 -6.45 26.56
C ILE A 292 14.20 -7.95 26.86
N ASP A 293 13.12 -8.49 27.40
CA ASP A 293 12.95 -9.93 27.57
C ASP A 293 11.88 -10.44 26.60
N PHE A 294 12.14 -11.58 25.97
CA PHE A 294 11.15 -12.32 25.18
C PHE A 294 10.35 -13.25 26.09
N THR A 295 9.05 -13.39 25.88
CA THR A 295 8.20 -14.31 26.65
C THR A 295 7.06 -14.81 25.78
N ASN A 296 6.78 -16.11 25.87
CA ASN A 296 5.55 -16.68 25.36
C ASN A 296 4.46 -16.53 26.43
N VAL A 297 3.40 -15.80 26.12
CA VAL A 297 2.18 -15.68 26.94
C VAL A 297 1.34 -16.89 26.64
N VAL A 298 1.50 -17.94 27.44
CA VAL A 298 0.61 -19.09 27.41
C VAL A 298 -0.77 -18.59 27.84
N GLN A 299 -1.79 -18.77 27.00
CA GLN A 299 -3.16 -18.69 27.45
C GLN A 299 -3.37 -19.89 28.37
N ASN A 300 -3.57 -19.65 29.68
CA ASN A 300 -4.00 -20.72 30.56
C ASN A 300 -5.35 -21.21 30.02
N VAL A 301 -5.35 -22.37 29.37
CA VAL A 301 -6.56 -23.12 29.08
C VAL A 301 -7.12 -23.49 30.45
N GLU A 302 -8.26 -22.90 30.81
CA GLU A 302 -9.01 -23.34 31.99
C GLU A 302 -9.34 -24.82 31.79
N VAL A 303 -8.61 -25.69 32.51
CA VAL A 303 -8.96 -27.10 32.63
C VAL A 303 -10.23 -27.14 33.48
N THR A 304 -11.38 -27.24 32.83
CA THR A 304 -12.64 -27.58 33.48
C THR A 304 -12.60 -29.07 33.78
N PHE A 305 -12.59 -29.41 35.08
CA PHE A 305 -12.91 -30.75 35.58
C PHE A 305 -14.43 -30.89 35.70
#